data_AF-A0A935AQ77-F1
#
_entry.id   AF-A0A935AQ77-F1
#
_cell.length_a   1.000
_cell.length_b   1.000
_cell.length_c   1.000
_cell.angle_alpha   90.00
_cell.angle_beta   90.00
_cell.angle_gamma   90.00
#
_symmetry.space_group_name_H-M   'P 1'
#
loop_
_entity.id
_entity.type
_entity.pdbx_description
1 polymer ?
#
loop_
_entity_poly.entity_id
_entity_poly.type
_entity_poly.pdbx_seq_one_letter_code
_entity_poly.pdbx_strand_id
1 'polypeptide(L)'
;MACSSTPTKAEMEPIDREARRAIEAIVMVADEPAEPTMLAQLIEVPVERIDALCREIADSYDAEGRGFALVKIAGGWRFESRAELAPYVERFVLAGQSTRLSAAALETLAIVAYKQPISRAQIGAIRGVSVDGVLRTLQQRGYIDEVGRDEGPGQATLFGTTRLFLERLGIDSLQHLPPLGAFVPDATVVEALEDGLRLPVDPEPERPESDPERELDDEGAPAPDPERELGDDAAPASDPEREPEPEPIPGPASLGGERLDALDVLDLLDDTADDGA
;
A
#
# COMPACT_ATOMS: atom_id res chain seq x y z
N MET A 1 -51.40 6.51 24.58
CA MET A 1 -50.64 7.75 24.33
C MET A 1 -49.67 7.92 25.49
N ALA A 2 -48.45 7.41 25.35
CA ALA A 2 -47.40 7.58 26.35
C ALA A 2 -46.36 8.52 25.73
N CYS A 3 -46.28 9.74 26.25
CA CYS A 3 -45.17 10.65 25.95
C CYS A 3 -43.93 10.11 26.67
N SER A 4 -43.01 9.48 25.95
CA SER A 4 -41.63 9.28 26.41
C SER A 4 -40.86 10.54 26.07
N SER A 5 -40.82 11.49 27.00
CA SER A 5 -39.95 12.66 26.90
C SER A 5 -38.49 12.21 26.99
N THR A 6 -37.73 12.34 25.91
CA THR A 6 -36.27 12.30 25.96
C THR A 6 -35.82 13.41 26.92
N PRO A 7 -35.04 13.11 27.98
CA PRO A 7 -34.59 14.15 28.89
C PRO A 7 -33.79 15.20 28.12
N THR A 8 -34.11 16.46 28.38
CA THR A 8 -33.45 17.61 27.73
C THR A 8 -31.99 17.65 28.19
N LYS A 9 -31.07 18.07 27.31
CA LYS A 9 -29.60 18.17 27.52
C LYS A 9 -29.15 18.87 28.82
N ALA A 10 -30.06 19.51 29.55
CA ALA A 10 -29.85 20.24 30.80
C ALA A 10 -30.05 19.41 32.09
N GLU A 11 -30.61 18.19 32.03
CA GLU A 11 -30.94 17.39 33.24
C GLU A 11 -30.02 16.17 33.46
N MET A 12 -29.00 15.97 32.62
CA MET A 12 -28.08 14.84 32.74
C MET A 12 -27.21 14.97 33.99
N GLU A 13 -27.16 13.93 34.83
CA GLU A 13 -26.26 13.90 35.98
C GLU A 13 -24.80 14.13 35.50
N PRO A 14 -23.99 14.88 36.26
CA PRO A 14 -22.64 15.23 35.84
C PRO A 14 -21.77 14.00 35.56
N ILE A 15 -21.96 12.93 36.33
CA ILE A 15 -21.29 11.63 36.17
C ILE A 15 -21.65 10.98 34.83
N ASP A 16 -22.94 10.98 34.45
CA ASP A 16 -23.38 10.40 33.18
C ASP A 16 -22.83 11.16 31.96
N ARG A 17 -22.70 12.48 32.07
CA ARG A 17 -22.09 13.30 31.02
C ARG A 17 -20.60 13.00 30.86
N GLU A 18 -19.88 12.84 31.96
CA GLU A 18 -18.47 12.45 31.94
C GLU A 18 -18.29 11.03 31.38
N ALA A 19 -19.10 10.07 31.85
CA ALA A 19 -19.12 8.70 31.36
C ALA A 19 -19.40 8.61 29.86
N ARG A 20 -20.36 9.39 29.34
CA ARG A 20 -20.63 9.45 27.89
C ARG A 20 -19.39 9.88 27.09
N ARG A 21 -18.73 10.96 27.52
CA ARG A 21 -17.52 11.45 26.85
C ARG A 21 -16.38 10.44 26.93
N ALA A 22 -16.23 9.75 28.06
CA ALA A 22 -15.25 8.70 28.23
C ALA A 22 -15.52 7.51 27.30
N ILE A 23 -16.78 7.03 27.23
CA ILE A 23 -17.19 5.96 26.31
C ILE A 23 -16.84 6.33 24.86
N GLU A 24 -17.22 7.53 24.41
CA GLU A 24 -16.92 8.00 23.04
C GLU A 24 -15.42 7.98 22.77
N ALA A 25 -14.60 8.49 23.70
CA ALA A 25 -13.16 8.53 23.55
C ALA A 25 -12.54 7.13 23.50
N ILE A 26 -12.94 6.23 24.41
CA ILE A 26 -12.40 4.86 24.49
C ILE A 26 -12.78 4.07 23.24
N VAL A 27 -14.05 4.11 22.84
CA VAL A 27 -14.53 3.35 21.68
C VAL A 27 -13.92 3.88 20.37
N MET A 28 -13.56 5.16 20.30
CA MET A 28 -12.89 5.75 19.14
C MET A 28 -11.47 5.22 18.93
N VAL A 29 -10.75 4.88 19.99
CA VAL A 29 -9.35 4.40 19.92
C VAL A 29 -9.24 2.87 20.02
N ALA A 30 -10.33 2.16 20.30
CA ALA A 30 -10.31 0.71 20.46
C ALA A 30 -10.20 -0.02 19.10
N ASP A 31 -9.26 -0.97 19.01
CA ASP A 31 -9.09 -1.83 17.82
C ASP A 31 -10.17 -2.92 17.73
N GLU A 32 -10.74 -3.33 18.85
CA GLU A 32 -11.77 -4.36 18.99
C GLU A 32 -13.06 -3.79 19.63
N PRO A 33 -14.23 -4.43 19.45
CA PRO A 33 -15.46 -4.00 20.13
C PRO A 33 -15.27 -3.89 21.65
N ALA A 34 -15.49 -2.70 22.20
CA ALA A 34 -15.30 -2.44 23.63
C ALA A 34 -16.38 -3.14 24.46
N GLU A 35 -15.96 -4.03 25.38
CA GLU A 35 -16.91 -4.76 26.23
C GLU A 35 -17.53 -3.84 27.30
N PRO A 36 -18.86 -3.92 27.54
CA PRO A 36 -19.52 -3.14 28.59
C PRO A 36 -18.91 -3.33 29.98
N THR A 37 -18.44 -4.53 30.28
CA THR A 37 -17.74 -4.90 31.53
C THR A 37 -16.42 -4.17 31.69
N MET A 38 -15.62 -4.06 30.63
CA MET A 38 -14.36 -3.32 30.62
C MET A 38 -14.61 -1.82 30.79
N LEU A 39 -15.57 -1.27 30.04
CA LEU A 39 -15.96 0.14 30.14
C LEU A 39 -16.47 0.49 31.55
N ALA A 40 -17.28 -0.38 32.14
CA ALA A 40 -17.78 -0.23 33.51
C ALA A 40 -16.67 -0.18 34.55
N GLN A 41 -15.65 -1.03 34.41
CA GLN A 41 -14.49 -1.04 35.31
C GLN A 41 -13.66 0.23 35.17
N LEU A 42 -13.40 0.70 33.94
CA LEU A 42 -12.55 1.86 33.70
C LEU A 42 -13.21 3.18 34.09
N ILE A 43 -14.53 3.29 33.90
CA ILE A 43 -15.31 4.51 34.16
C ILE A 43 -15.93 4.48 35.57
N GLU A 44 -15.82 3.36 36.29
CA GLU A 44 -16.39 3.14 37.64
C GLU A 44 -17.92 3.32 37.69
N VAL A 45 -18.61 2.85 36.66
CA VAL A 45 -20.07 2.94 36.49
C VAL A 45 -20.65 1.55 36.31
N PRO A 46 -21.84 1.22 36.86
CA PRO A 46 -22.46 -0.10 36.68
C PRO A 46 -22.63 -0.48 35.20
N VAL A 47 -22.42 -1.76 34.88
CA VAL A 47 -22.46 -2.30 33.51
C VAL A 47 -23.79 -1.98 32.82
N GLU A 48 -24.91 -2.10 33.55
CA GLU A 48 -26.24 -1.80 33.04
C GLU A 48 -26.39 -0.33 32.65
N ARG A 49 -25.74 0.57 33.40
CA ARG A 49 -25.74 2.01 33.09
C ARG A 49 -24.85 2.30 31.89
N ILE A 50 -23.67 1.69 31.78
CA ILE A 50 -22.83 1.79 30.57
C ILE A 50 -23.61 1.37 29.32
N ASP A 51 -24.27 0.21 29.38
CA ASP A 51 -25.05 -0.30 28.26
C ASP A 51 -26.22 0.64 27.91
N ALA A 52 -26.86 1.26 28.92
CA ALA A 52 -27.87 2.29 28.69
C ALA A 52 -27.29 3.54 28.02
N LEU A 53 -26.17 4.07 28.54
CA LEU A 53 -25.49 5.23 27.97
C LEU A 53 -25.04 5.00 26.53
N CYS A 54 -24.51 3.81 26.21
CA CYS A 54 -24.13 3.45 24.84
C CYS A 54 -25.34 3.48 23.88
N ARG A 55 -26.50 2.93 24.30
CA ARG A 55 -27.74 3.02 23.51
C ARG A 55 -28.19 4.47 23.33
N GLU A 56 -28.17 5.26 24.40
CA GLU A 56 -28.55 6.67 24.33
C GLU A 56 -27.61 7.49 23.42
N ILE A 57 -26.32 7.17 23.36
CA ILE A 57 -25.36 7.76 22.41
C ILE A 57 -25.70 7.34 20.98
N ALA A 58 -25.93 6.05 20.75
CA ALA A 58 -26.29 5.52 19.43
C ALA A 58 -27.56 6.21 18.89
N ASP A 59 -28.62 6.27 19.69
CA ASP A 59 -29.88 6.93 19.34
C ASP A 59 -29.69 8.42 19.04
N SER A 60 -28.85 9.11 19.82
CA SER A 60 -28.52 10.53 19.58
C SER A 60 -27.81 10.72 18.23
N TYR A 61 -26.86 9.85 17.90
CA TYR A 61 -26.11 9.93 16.65
C TYR A 61 -26.97 9.58 15.42
N ASP A 62 -27.93 8.67 15.59
CA ASP A 62 -28.97 8.37 14.61
C ASP A 62 -29.87 9.59 14.36
N ALA A 63 -30.38 10.20 15.43
CA ALA A 63 -31.24 11.38 15.34
C ALA A 63 -30.54 12.60 14.70
N GLU A 64 -29.24 12.76 14.94
CA GLU A 64 -28.42 13.83 14.36
C GLU A 64 -27.98 13.56 12.91
N GLY A 65 -28.19 12.36 12.37
CA GLY A 65 -27.76 12.00 11.02
C GLY A 65 -26.23 11.98 10.83
N ARG A 66 -25.48 11.57 11.86
CA ARG A 66 -24.01 11.49 11.82
C ARG A 66 -23.53 10.47 10.77
N GLY A 67 -22.36 10.66 10.18
CA GLY A 67 -21.82 9.73 9.17
C GLY A 67 -21.31 8.38 9.72
N PHE A 68 -21.29 8.24 11.04
CA PHE A 68 -20.90 7.03 11.75
C PHE A 68 -21.96 6.70 12.82
N ALA A 69 -21.98 5.46 13.28
CA ALA A 69 -22.90 4.96 14.28
C ALA A 69 -22.15 4.15 15.34
N LEU A 70 -22.61 4.23 16.58
CA LEU A 70 -22.17 3.35 17.66
C LEU A 70 -23.02 2.07 17.60
N VAL A 71 -22.40 0.94 17.30
CA VAL A 71 -23.10 -0.35 17.08
C VAL A 71 -22.65 -1.40 18.07
N LYS A 72 -23.57 -2.29 18.47
CA LYS A 72 -23.27 -3.43 19.33
C LYS A 72 -22.95 -4.66 18.48
N ILE A 73 -21.73 -5.16 18.54
CA ILE A 73 -21.23 -6.31 17.76
C ILE A 73 -20.53 -7.29 18.71
N ALA A 74 -20.86 -8.57 18.58
CA ALA A 74 -20.29 -9.66 19.39
C ALA A 74 -20.33 -9.42 20.91
N GLY A 75 -21.29 -8.62 21.40
CA GLY A 75 -21.42 -8.27 22.82
C GLY A 75 -20.70 -6.98 23.24
N GLY A 76 -19.79 -6.46 22.42
CA GLY A 76 -19.11 -5.17 22.62
C GLY A 76 -19.68 -4.04 21.77
N TRP A 77 -19.16 -2.83 21.97
CA TRP A 77 -19.57 -1.61 21.27
C TRP A 77 -18.41 -1.06 20.42
N ARG A 78 -18.70 -0.66 19.17
CA ARG A 78 -17.70 -0.02 18.29
C ARG A 78 -18.34 1.02 17.39
N PHE A 79 -17.52 1.95 16.90
CA PHE A 79 -17.93 2.84 15.83
C PHE A 79 -17.84 2.14 14.47
N GLU A 80 -18.83 2.40 13.63
CA GLU A 80 -18.87 1.99 12.23
C GLU A 80 -19.30 3.15 11.35
N SER A 81 -18.77 3.22 10.13
CA SER A 81 -19.32 4.13 9.12
C SER A 81 -20.72 3.68 8.72
N ARG A 82 -21.64 4.62 8.46
CA ARG A 82 -22.97 4.25 7.97
C ARG A 82 -22.89 3.62 6.58
N ALA A 83 -23.67 2.56 6.37
CA ALA A 83 -23.74 1.84 5.10
C ALA A 83 -24.12 2.76 3.92
N GLU A 84 -24.96 3.76 4.14
CA GLU A 84 -25.35 4.77 3.15
C GLU A 84 -24.16 5.59 2.61
N LEU A 85 -23.08 5.69 3.38
CA LEU A 85 -21.86 6.40 3.01
C LEU A 85 -20.76 5.49 2.46
N ALA A 86 -21.02 4.18 2.30
CA ALA A 86 -20.06 3.23 1.76
C ALA A 86 -19.40 3.68 0.44
N PRO A 87 -20.11 4.27 -0.55
CA PRO A 87 -19.47 4.72 -1.79
C PRO A 87 -18.38 5.80 -1.60
N TYR A 88 -18.47 6.61 -0.53
CA TYR A 88 -17.44 7.59 -0.21
C TYR A 88 -16.24 6.93 0.48
N VAL A 89 -16.50 6.03 1.42
CA VAL A 89 -15.48 5.27 2.15
C VAL A 89 -14.68 4.39 1.18
N GLU A 90 -15.34 3.69 0.26
CA GLU A 90 -14.67 2.85 -0.75
C GLU A 90 -13.71 3.65 -1.62
N ARG A 91 -14.13 4.83 -2.12
CA ARG A 91 -13.23 5.70 -2.89
C ARG A 91 -12.02 6.16 -2.10
N PHE A 92 -12.20 6.50 -0.82
CA PHE A 92 -11.10 6.86 0.07
C PHE A 92 -10.14 5.68 0.30
N VAL A 93 -10.66 4.49 0.58
CA VAL A 93 -9.86 3.28 0.78
C VAL A 93 -9.11 2.90 -0.50
N LEU A 94 -9.74 2.97 -1.67
CA LEU A 94 -9.10 2.67 -2.95
C LEU A 94 -8.01 3.69 -3.31
N ALA A 95 -8.23 4.97 -3.02
CA ALA A 95 -7.17 5.98 -3.12
C ALA A 95 -6.01 5.64 -2.17
N GLY A 96 -6.30 5.15 -0.97
CA GLY A 96 -5.31 4.67 0.00
C GLY A 96 -4.63 3.35 -0.37
N GLN A 97 -5.28 2.39 -1.02
CA GLN A 97 -4.66 1.13 -1.45
C GLN A 97 -3.60 1.33 -2.54
N SER A 98 -3.71 2.42 -3.30
CA SER A 98 -2.63 2.90 -4.17
C SER A 98 -1.40 3.41 -3.41
N THR A 99 -1.38 3.46 -2.06
CA THR A 99 -0.21 3.94 -1.29
C THR A 99 0.74 2.84 -0.84
N ARG A 100 0.30 1.58 -0.68
CA ARG A 100 1.21 0.47 -0.35
C ARG A 100 2.11 0.15 -1.55
N LEU A 101 3.40 0.01 -1.31
CA LEU A 101 4.34 -0.46 -2.32
C LEU A 101 4.17 -1.97 -2.46
N SER A 102 4.14 -2.47 -3.70
CA SER A 102 4.14 -3.92 -3.96
C SER A 102 5.46 -4.54 -3.51
N ALA A 103 5.50 -5.86 -3.34
CA ALA A 103 6.75 -6.58 -3.03
C ALA A 103 7.86 -6.25 -4.04
N ALA A 104 7.54 -6.26 -5.33
CA ALA A 104 8.49 -5.87 -6.38
C ALA A 104 8.96 -4.41 -6.27
N ALA A 105 8.11 -3.50 -5.78
CA ALA A 105 8.51 -2.11 -5.55
C ALA A 105 9.40 -1.96 -4.31
N LEU A 106 9.11 -2.68 -3.23
CA LEU A 106 9.95 -2.72 -2.03
C LEU A 106 11.33 -3.31 -2.32
N GLU A 107 11.40 -4.39 -3.10
CA GLU A 107 12.67 -5.00 -3.53
C GLU A 107 13.53 -4.02 -4.35
N THR A 108 12.93 -3.32 -5.32
CA THR A 108 13.65 -2.29 -6.09
C THR A 108 14.09 -1.13 -5.19
N LEU A 109 13.21 -0.66 -4.31
CA LEU A 109 13.52 0.43 -3.39
C LEU A 109 14.68 0.07 -2.47
N ALA A 110 14.73 -1.16 -1.96
CA ALA A 110 15.85 -1.67 -1.17
C ALA A 110 17.16 -1.65 -1.98
N ILE A 111 17.15 -2.12 -3.23
CA ILE A 111 18.34 -2.06 -4.10
C ILE A 111 18.83 -0.62 -4.23
N VAL A 112 17.93 0.34 -4.50
CA VAL A 112 18.31 1.75 -4.61
C VAL A 112 18.91 2.25 -3.30
N ALA A 113 18.26 2.00 -2.15
CA ALA A 113 18.74 2.45 -0.84
C ALA A 113 20.16 1.96 -0.50
N TYR A 114 20.48 0.70 -0.82
CA TYR A 114 21.78 0.10 -0.50
C TYR A 114 22.87 0.29 -1.57
N LYS A 115 22.50 0.59 -2.83
CA LYS A 115 23.44 0.66 -3.96
C LYS A 115 23.53 2.03 -4.63
N GLN A 116 22.77 3.01 -4.17
CA GLN A 116 22.84 4.37 -4.72
C GLN A 116 24.26 4.96 -4.66
N PRO A 117 24.64 5.82 -5.63
CA PRO A 117 23.89 6.15 -6.83
C PRO A 117 23.90 5.01 -7.86
N ILE A 118 22.73 4.62 -8.39
CA ILE A 118 22.60 3.45 -9.27
C ILE A 118 21.72 3.73 -10.50
N SER A 119 22.12 3.20 -11.67
CA SER A 119 21.37 3.37 -12.92
C SER A 119 20.23 2.35 -13.09
N ARG A 120 19.24 2.71 -13.90
CA ARG A 120 18.12 1.82 -14.28
C ARG A 120 18.59 0.46 -14.81
N ALA A 121 19.65 0.44 -15.64
CA ALA A 121 20.18 -0.79 -16.22
C ALA A 121 20.81 -1.70 -15.15
N GLN A 122 21.55 -1.13 -14.19
CA GLN A 122 22.13 -1.89 -13.08
C GLN A 122 21.05 -2.46 -12.16
N ILE A 123 19.99 -1.70 -11.87
CA ILE A 123 18.84 -2.21 -11.08
C ILE A 123 18.18 -3.39 -11.79
N GLY A 124 17.91 -3.26 -13.09
CA GLY A 124 17.33 -4.33 -13.90
C GLY A 124 18.21 -5.58 -13.94
N ALA A 125 19.54 -5.42 -14.04
CA ALA A 125 20.48 -6.53 -13.99
C ALA A 125 20.46 -7.27 -12.64
N ILE A 126 20.31 -6.56 -11.52
CA ILE A 126 20.20 -7.17 -10.19
C ILE A 126 18.86 -7.90 -10.03
N ARG A 127 17.75 -7.33 -10.52
CA ARG A 127 16.41 -7.93 -10.42
C ARG A 127 16.16 -9.05 -11.42
N GLY A 128 16.91 -9.11 -12.52
CA GLY A 128 16.71 -10.07 -13.61
C GLY A 128 15.44 -9.84 -14.45
N VAL A 129 14.71 -8.74 -14.21
CA VAL A 129 13.45 -8.39 -14.88
C VAL A 129 13.39 -6.88 -15.18
N SER A 130 12.47 -6.46 -16.06
CA SER A 130 12.24 -5.02 -16.30
C SER A 130 11.72 -4.33 -15.03
N VAL A 131 12.30 -3.17 -14.73
CA VAL A 131 11.99 -2.35 -13.56
C VAL A 131 11.36 -1.00 -13.93
N ASP A 132 11.02 -0.78 -15.21
CA ASP A 132 10.60 0.54 -15.72
C ASP A 132 9.31 1.04 -15.05
N GLY A 133 8.31 0.17 -14.91
CA GLY A 133 7.05 0.51 -14.24
C GLY A 133 7.26 0.79 -12.75
N VAL A 134 8.10 -0.01 -12.09
CA VAL A 134 8.39 0.11 -10.66
C VAL A 134 9.15 1.41 -10.36
N LEU A 135 10.19 1.73 -11.13
CA LEU A 135 10.95 2.97 -10.98
C LEU A 135 10.08 4.20 -11.18
N ARG A 136 9.20 4.19 -12.20
CA ARG A 136 8.23 5.26 -12.41
C ARG A 136 7.33 5.44 -11.19
N THR A 137 6.80 4.35 -10.64
CA THR A 137 5.96 4.41 -9.44
C THR A 137 6.72 4.94 -8.22
N LEU A 138 7.95 4.48 -7.98
CA LEU A 138 8.76 4.92 -6.85
C LEU A 138 9.11 6.41 -6.95
N GLN A 139 9.42 6.90 -8.15
CA GLN A 139 9.69 8.32 -8.39
C GLN A 139 8.43 9.17 -8.29
N GLN A 140 7.31 8.75 -8.86
CA GLN A 140 6.01 9.44 -8.74
C GLN A 140 5.55 9.57 -7.29
N ARG A 141 5.85 8.56 -6.46
CA ARG A 141 5.55 8.58 -5.02
C ARG A 141 6.63 9.30 -4.20
N GLY A 142 7.68 9.80 -4.84
CA GLY A 142 8.73 10.59 -4.20
C GLY A 142 9.68 9.78 -3.32
N TYR A 143 9.73 8.44 -3.40
CA TYR A 143 10.67 7.63 -2.62
C TYR A 143 12.10 7.68 -3.17
N ILE A 144 12.23 7.89 -4.49
CA ILE A 144 13.51 8.01 -5.19
C ILE A 144 13.48 9.21 -6.13
N ASP A 145 14.65 9.73 -6.50
CA ASP A 145 14.80 10.76 -7.52
C ASP A 145 16.12 10.63 -8.31
N GLU A 146 16.26 11.39 -9.40
CA GLU A 146 17.51 11.50 -10.15
C GLU A 146 18.55 12.26 -9.32
N VAL A 147 19.69 11.62 -9.04
CA VAL A 147 20.79 12.22 -8.28
C VAL A 147 21.97 12.64 -9.15
N GLY A 148 21.96 12.26 -10.44
CA GLY A 148 23.01 12.62 -11.39
C GLY A 148 22.96 11.79 -12.67
N ARG A 149 24.04 11.91 -13.45
CA ARG A 149 24.28 11.08 -14.64
C ARG A 149 25.62 10.39 -14.52
N ASP A 150 25.69 9.19 -15.05
CA ASP A 150 26.93 8.41 -15.12
C ASP A 150 27.92 9.03 -16.13
N GLU A 151 29.21 8.80 -15.92
CA GLU A 151 30.29 9.33 -16.77
C GLU A 151 30.53 8.46 -18.02
N GLY A 152 29.95 7.26 -18.06
CA GLY A 152 30.05 6.32 -19.16
C GLY A 152 29.33 6.75 -20.46
N PRO A 153 29.57 6.02 -21.56
CA PRO A 153 28.90 6.28 -22.83
C PRO A 153 27.37 6.17 -22.67
N GLY A 154 26.67 7.22 -23.10
CA GLY A 154 25.21 7.31 -22.99
C GLY A 154 24.70 8.03 -21.73
N GLN A 155 25.57 8.43 -20.80
CA GLN A 155 25.24 9.34 -19.68
C GLN A 155 23.96 8.93 -18.94
N ALA A 156 23.91 7.66 -18.50
CA ALA A 156 22.72 7.08 -17.91
C ALA A 156 22.31 7.84 -16.62
N THR A 157 21.02 8.10 -16.47
CA THR A 157 20.46 8.62 -15.21
C THR A 157 20.79 7.71 -14.05
N LEU A 158 21.25 8.30 -12.94
CA LEU A 158 21.48 7.67 -11.65
C LEU A 158 20.35 8.05 -10.67
N PHE A 159 19.88 7.06 -9.92
CA PHE A 159 18.81 7.22 -8.93
C PHE A 159 19.35 7.08 -7.50
N GLY A 160 18.69 7.78 -6.58
CA GLY A 160 18.88 7.66 -5.12
C GLY A 160 17.59 7.91 -4.35
N THR A 161 17.57 7.56 -3.07
CA THR A 161 16.44 7.77 -2.15
C THR A 161 16.32 9.23 -1.73
N THR A 162 15.09 9.68 -1.45
CA THR A 162 14.79 11.04 -1.02
C THR A 162 14.67 11.17 0.51
N ARG A 163 14.35 12.37 1.00
CA ARG A 163 13.99 12.59 2.42
C ARG A 163 12.72 11.84 2.84
N LEU A 164 11.73 11.77 1.96
CA LEU A 164 10.48 11.05 2.22
C LEU A 164 10.75 9.56 2.54
N PHE A 165 11.74 8.95 1.90
CA PHE A 165 12.15 7.58 2.23
C PHE A 165 12.64 7.46 3.69
N LEU A 166 13.48 8.40 4.13
CA LEU A 166 14.03 8.43 5.49
C LEU A 166 12.94 8.67 6.54
N GLU A 167 12.05 9.62 6.28
CA GLU A 167 10.88 9.92 7.13
C GLU A 167 9.98 8.68 7.29
N ARG A 168 9.68 7.98 6.18
CA ARG A 168 8.83 6.79 6.21
C ARG A 168 9.48 5.59 6.88
N LEU A 169 10.81 5.53 6.88
CA LEU A 169 11.57 4.47 7.54
C LEU A 169 11.88 4.80 9.01
N GLY A 170 11.70 6.05 9.43
CA GLY A 170 11.96 6.51 10.80
C GLY A 170 13.44 6.58 11.15
N ILE A 171 14.31 6.92 10.18
CA ILE A 171 15.75 7.04 10.38
C ILE A 171 16.29 8.38 9.89
N ASP A 172 17.28 8.94 10.58
CA ASP A 172 17.86 10.25 10.22
C ASP A 172 18.84 10.19 9.03
N SER A 173 19.39 9.01 8.73
CA SER A 173 20.41 8.85 7.70
C SER A 173 20.52 7.40 7.22
N LEU A 174 20.92 7.22 5.96
CA LEU A 174 21.13 5.91 5.33
C LEU A 174 22.20 5.05 6.01
N GLN A 175 23.11 5.67 6.78
CA GLN A 175 24.09 4.94 7.58
C GLN A 175 23.47 4.12 8.71
N HIS A 176 22.21 4.39 9.08
CA HIS A 176 21.44 3.60 10.04
C HIS A 176 20.74 2.39 9.38
N LEU A 177 20.88 2.20 8.07
CA LEU A 177 20.35 1.02 7.41
C LEU A 177 21.07 -0.25 7.92
N PRO A 178 20.33 -1.32 8.26
CA PRO A 178 20.91 -2.58 8.68
C PRO A 178 21.92 -3.14 7.66
N PRO A 179 23.08 -3.67 8.09
CA PRO A 179 24.04 -4.25 7.15
C PRO A 179 23.46 -5.50 6.50
N LEU A 180 23.58 -5.61 5.16
CA LEU A 180 23.05 -6.75 4.40
C LEU A 180 23.63 -8.10 4.88
N GLY A 181 24.86 -8.11 5.38
CA GLY A 181 25.52 -9.32 5.89
C GLY A 181 24.82 -9.98 7.09
N ALA A 182 24.01 -9.23 7.84
CA ALA A 182 23.23 -9.79 8.97
C ALA A 182 22.02 -10.64 8.52
N PHE A 183 21.65 -10.57 7.24
CA PHE A 183 20.50 -11.29 6.66
C PHE A 183 20.89 -12.39 5.67
N VAL A 184 22.19 -12.60 5.45
CA VAL A 184 22.68 -13.75 4.68
C VAL A 184 22.70 -14.95 5.62
N PRO A 185 21.94 -16.03 5.34
CA PRO A 185 22.03 -17.25 6.13
C PRO A 185 23.47 -17.75 6.15
N ASP A 186 23.95 -18.23 7.30
CA ASP A 186 25.28 -18.81 7.40
C ASP A 186 25.47 -19.90 6.34
N ALA A 187 26.70 -20.09 5.86
CA ALA A 187 27.02 -21.07 4.82
C ALA A 187 26.48 -22.48 5.13
N THR A 188 26.40 -22.83 6.42
CA THR A 188 25.82 -24.08 6.91
C THR A 188 24.32 -24.22 6.64
N VAL A 189 23.57 -23.12 6.64
CA VAL A 189 22.13 -23.10 6.33
C VAL A 189 21.91 -23.20 4.82
N VAL A 190 22.79 -22.58 4.03
CA VAL A 190 22.77 -22.67 2.57
C VAL A 190 23.07 -24.10 2.11
N GLU A 191 24.12 -24.73 2.66
CA GLU A 191 24.47 -26.14 2.37
C GLU A 191 23.32 -27.10 2.72
N ALA A 192 22.64 -26.89 3.86
CA ALA A 192 21.49 -27.71 4.26
C ALA A 192 20.28 -27.57 3.32
N LEU A 193 20.05 -26.37 2.78
CA LEU A 193 19.00 -26.12 1.78
C LEU A 193 19.36 -26.72 0.41
N GLU A 194 20.64 -26.66 0.02
CA GLU A 194 21.14 -27.27 -1.23
C GLU A 194 21.07 -28.81 -1.20
N ASP A 195 21.42 -29.43 -0.07
CA ASP A 195 21.31 -30.88 0.10
C ASP A 195 19.86 -31.37 0.11
N GLY A 196 18.93 -30.58 0.62
CA GLY A 196 17.49 -30.88 0.57
C GLY A 196 16.89 -30.78 -0.83
N LEU A 197 17.52 -30.04 -1.75
CA LEU A 197 17.03 -29.82 -3.12
C LEU A 197 17.70 -30.73 -4.17
N ARG A 198 18.72 -31.51 -3.78
CA ARG A 198 19.30 -32.57 -4.62
C ARG A 198 18.28 -33.69 -4.79
N LEU A 199 17.61 -33.72 -5.94
CA LEU A 199 16.87 -34.91 -6.37
C LEU A 199 17.86 -36.07 -6.60
N PRO A 200 17.55 -37.31 -6.17
CA PRO A 200 18.37 -38.46 -6.52
C PRO A 200 18.44 -38.56 -8.05
N VAL A 201 19.65 -38.49 -8.61
CA VAL A 201 19.85 -38.83 -10.01
C VAL A 201 19.76 -40.35 -10.09
N ASP A 202 18.65 -40.87 -10.59
CA ASP A 202 18.57 -42.28 -10.98
C ASP A 202 19.63 -42.54 -12.05
N PRO A 203 20.44 -43.61 -11.95
CA PRO A 203 21.43 -43.93 -12.96
C PRO A 203 20.73 -44.17 -14.31
N GLU A 204 21.15 -43.44 -15.35
CA GLU A 204 20.59 -43.57 -16.71
C GLU A 204 20.64 -45.04 -17.19
N PRO A 205 19.56 -45.55 -17.81
CA PRO A 205 19.62 -46.84 -18.48
C PRO A 205 20.48 -46.71 -19.75
N GLU A 206 21.42 -47.65 -19.92
CA GLU A 206 22.27 -47.78 -21.10
C GLU A 206 21.42 -47.78 -22.39
N ARG A 207 21.70 -46.85 -23.29
CA ARG A 207 21.09 -46.83 -24.63
C ARG A 207 21.74 -47.94 -25.49
N PRO A 208 20.96 -48.81 -26.15
CA PRO A 208 21.55 -49.78 -27.06
C PRO A 208 22.08 -49.09 -28.33
N GLU A 209 23.13 -49.68 -28.88
CA GLU A 209 23.97 -49.22 -29.97
C GLU A 209 23.19 -48.99 -31.28
N SER A 210 23.64 -47.98 -32.04
CA SER A 210 23.17 -47.64 -33.37
C SER A 210 23.56 -48.69 -34.41
N ASP A 211 22.58 -49.20 -35.16
CA ASP A 211 22.79 -50.00 -36.37
C ASP A 211 23.02 -49.06 -37.58
N PRO A 212 24.10 -49.22 -38.36
CA PRO A 212 24.38 -48.40 -39.53
C PRO A 212 23.81 -49.09 -40.78
N GLU A 213 22.99 -48.40 -41.58
CA GLU A 213 22.94 -48.51 -43.05
C GLU A 213 21.71 -47.79 -43.62
N ARG A 214 21.97 -46.73 -44.40
CA ARG A 214 21.47 -46.57 -45.77
C ARG A 214 22.01 -45.29 -46.40
N GLU A 215 22.97 -45.48 -47.29
CA GLU A 215 23.32 -44.54 -48.36
C GLU A 215 22.13 -44.38 -49.32
N LEU A 216 22.03 -43.23 -49.99
CA LEU A 216 21.86 -43.08 -51.45
C LEU A 216 21.74 -41.56 -51.81
N ASP A 217 22.85 -41.04 -52.34
CA ASP A 217 23.02 -40.36 -53.65
C ASP A 217 22.30 -39.03 -54.00
N ASP A 218 23.12 -37.99 -54.16
CA ASP A 218 23.23 -36.93 -55.20
C ASP A 218 22.03 -36.55 -56.12
N GLU A 219 21.64 -35.26 -56.12
CA GLU A 219 21.49 -34.42 -57.34
C GLU A 219 21.27 -32.92 -57.02
N GLY A 220 22.26 -32.09 -57.40
CA GLY A 220 22.11 -30.83 -58.17
C GLY A 220 21.21 -29.64 -57.76
N ALA A 221 21.83 -28.62 -57.13
CA ALA A 221 21.78 -27.14 -57.41
C ALA A 221 20.45 -26.35 -57.57
N PRO A 222 20.43 -24.99 -57.60
CA PRO A 222 21.25 -23.95 -56.95
C PRO A 222 20.41 -22.89 -56.18
N ALA A 223 21.09 -21.94 -55.53
CA ALA A 223 20.51 -20.80 -54.81
C ALA A 223 19.78 -19.78 -55.71
N PRO A 224 18.73 -19.07 -55.21
CA PRO A 224 18.18 -17.90 -55.90
C PRO A 224 18.82 -16.59 -55.39
N ASP A 225 19.28 -15.79 -56.35
CA ASP A 225 19.69 -14.37 -56.23
C ASP A 225 18.43 -13.46 -56.25
N PRO A 226 18.51 -12.22 -55.72
CA PRO A 226 17.38 -11.31 -55.54
C PRO A 226 17.15 -10.44 -56.78
N GLU A 227 15.88 -10.12 -57.08
CA GLU A 227 15.34 -8.92 -57.77
C GLU A 227 14.12 -9.26 -58.65
N ARG A 228 12.96 -8.65 -58.31
CA ARG A 228 11.89 -8.12 -59.19
C ARG A 228 10.64 -7.80 -58.34
N GLU A 229 10.44 -6.55 -57.96
CA GLU A 229 9.72 -5.47 -58.67
C GLU A 229 8.19 -5.54 -58.59
N LEU A 230 7.65 -4.57 -57.84
CA LEU A 230 6.49 -3.70 -58.08
C LEU A 230 5.12 -4.32 -58.45
N GLY A 231 4.15 -4.04 -57.57
CA GLY A 231 2.71 -4.10 -57.84
C GLY A 231 1.97 -3.18 -56.88
N ASP A 232 1.84 -1.92 -57.28
CA ASP A 232 0.96 -0.89 -56.74
C ASP A 232 -0.50 -1.29 -57.01
N ASP A 233 -1.33 -1.35 -55.97
CA ASP A 233 -2.76 -1.08 -56.13
C ASP A 233 -3.35 -0.57 -54.82
N ALA A 234 -3.77 0.69 -54.86
CA ALA A 234 -4.34 1.46 -53.79
C ALA A 234 -5.82 1.72 -54.08
N ALA A 235 -6.71 1.41 -53.14
CA ALA A 235 -7.98 2.11 -52.86
C ALA A 235 -8.72 1.44 -51.67
N PRO A 236 -9.73 2.07 -51.04
CA PRO A 236 -9.62 3.30 -50.26
C PRO A 236 -10.22 3.15 -48.84
N ALA A 237 -9.90 4.12 -47.99
CA ALA A 237 -10.41 4.26 -46.63
C ALA A 237 -11.94 4.45 -46.57
N SER A 238 -12.58 3.80 -45.59
CA SER A 238 -13.94 4.09 -45.12
C SER A 238 -13.84 4.64 -43.69
N ASP A 239 -14.31 5.87 -43.52
CA ASP A 239 -14.58 6.52 -42.23
C ASP A 239 -15.62 5.74 -41.41
N PRO A 240 -15.46 5.64 -40.09
CA PRO A 240 -16.61 5.78 -39.21
C PRO A 240 -16.34 6.78 -38.09
N GLU A 241 -17.15 7.84 -38.10
CA GLU A 241 -17.75 8.51 -36.94
C GLU A 241 -16.85 8.74 -35.71
N ARG A 242 -16.27 9.94 -35.69
CA ARG A 242 -15.62 10.55 -34.54
C ARG A 242 -16.67 10.92 -33.48
N GLU A 243 -16.77 10.13 -32.42
CA GLU A 243 -17.48 10.53 -31.20
C GLU A 243 -16.82 11.78 -30.58
N PRO A 244 -17.59 12.77 -30.10
CA PRO A 244 -17.00 13.96 -29.48
C PRO A 244 -16.40 13.63 -28.10
N GLU A 245 -15.15 14.05 -27.90
CA GLU A 245 -14.44 13.97 -26.62
C GLU A 245 -15.21 14.73 -25.51
N PRO A 246 -15.37 14.17 -24.30
CA PRO A 246 -15.97 14.90 -23.19
C PRO A 246 -15.03 16.01 -22.69
N GLU A 247 -15.58 17.22 -22.49
CA GLU A 247 -14.86 18.37 -21.95
C GLU A 247 -14.23 18.08 -20.57
N PRO A 248 -13.05 18.66 -20.27
CA PRO A 248 -12.39 18.47 -18.99
C PRO A 248 -13.21 19.09 -17.85
N ILE A 249 -13.56 18.28 -16.85
CA ILE A 249 -14.17 18.74 -15.61
C ILE A 249 -13.14 19.60 -14.86
N PRO A 250 -13.47 20.83 -14.43
CA PRO A 250 -12.55 21.66 -13.66
C PRO A 250 -12.21 20.96 -12.34
N GLY A 251 -10.91 20.79 -12.09
CA GLY A 251 -10.41 20.20 -10.85
C GLY A 251 -10.85 21.02 -9.63
N PRO A 252 -10.97 20.40 -8.45
CA PRO A 252 -11.32 21.13 -7.24
C PRO A 252 -10.29 22.23 -6.99
N ALA A 253 -10.80 23.45 -6.77
CA ALA A 253 -9.99 24.59 -6.36
C ALA A 253 -9.10 24.19 -5.17
N SER A 254 -7.80 24.49 -5.29
CA SER A 254 -6.87 24.39 -4.17
C SER A 254 -7.37 25.25 -3.02
N LEU A 255 -8.03 24.62 -2.05
CA LEU A 255 -8.11 25.14 -0.71
C LEU A 255 -6.82 24.72 -0.03
N GLY A 256 -5.88 25.67 0.05
CA GLY A 256 -4.76 25.59 0.96
C GLY A 256 -5.30 25.45 2.38
N GLY A 257 -5.13 24.27 2.94
CA GLY A 257 -5.40 23.96 4.33
C GLY A 257 -4.37 22.93 4.72
N GLU A 258 -3.39 23.37 5.50
CA GLU A 258 -2.37 22.52 6.11
C GLU A 258 -3.09 21.37 6.83
N ARG A 259 -2.84 20.14 6.38
CA ARG A 259 -3.28 18.94 7.10
C ARG A 259 -2.35 18.80 8.29
N LEU A 260 -2.89 19.00 9.49
CA LEU A 260 -2.27 18.51 10.71
C LEU A 260 -2.48 17.00 10.72
N ASP A 261 -1.38 16.24 10.68
CA ASP A 261 -1.42 14.79 10.75
C ASP A 261 -1.65 14.37 12.21
N ALA A 262 -2.14 13.14 12.44
CA ALA A 262 -2.47 12.62 13.78
C ALA A 262 -1.28 12.53 14.75
N LEU A 263 -0.07 12.84 14.30
CA LEU A 263 1.14 12.97 15.11
C LEU A 263 1.38 14.41 15.58
N ASP A 264 0.75 15.43 14.97
CA ASP A 264 0.89 16.84 15.37
C ASP A 264 0.02 17.21 16.59
N VAL A 265 -0.94 16.36 16.96
CA VAL A 265 -1.83 16.58 18.12
C VAL A 265 -1.18 16.10 19.44
N LEU A 266 -0.17 15.22 19.36
CA LEU A 266 0.52 14.70 20.54
C LEU A 266 1.68 15.59 21.01
N ASP A 267 2.19 16.49 20.16
CA ASP A 267 3.25 17.45 20.55
C ASP A 267 2.70 18.76 21.16
N LEU A 268 1.39 19.00 21.10
CA LEU A 268 0.74 20.21 21.66
C LEU A 268 0.20 20.03 23.08
N LEU A 269 0.39 18.86 23.70
CA LEU A 269 -0.06 18.57 25.06
C LEU A 269 1.06 18.41 26.09
N ASP A 270 2.33 18.61 25.72
CA ASP A 270 3.46 18.52 26.65
C ASP A 270 4.07 19.89 27.05
N ASP A 271 3.56 21.01 26.52
CA ASP A 271 4.13 22.35 26.75
C ASP A 271 3.30 23.24 27.72
N THR A 272 2.78 22.65 28.80
CA THR A 272 2.20 23.42 29.93
C THR A 272 2.61 22.90 31.31
N ALA A 273 3.85 22.42 31.45
CA ALA A 273 4.39 22.02 32.75
C ALA A 273 5.84 22.49 32.98
N ASP A 274 6.15 23.76 32.72
CA ASP A 274 7.26 24.44 33.42
C ASP A 274 7.14 25.97 33.32
N ASP A 275 6.40 26.60 34.24
CA ASP A 275 6.80 27.92 34.74
C ASP A 275 6.25 28.11 36.16
N GLY A 276 7.12 27.85 37.13
CA GLY A 276 6.80 27.85 38.55
C GLY A 276 8.05 27.77 39.41
N ALA A 277 8.95 28.75 39.25
CA ALA A 277 9.96 29.10 40.26
C ALA A 277 10.37 30.58 40.17
#